data_AF-A0A5F2GGK9-F1
#
_entry.id   AF-A0A5F2GGK9-F1
#
_cell.length_a   1.000
_cell.length_b   1.000
_cell.length_c   1.000
_cell.angle_alpha   90.00
_cell.angle_beta   90.00
_cell.angle_gamma   90.00
#
_symmetry.space_group_name_H-M   'P 1'
#
loop_
_entity.id
_entity.type
_entity.pdbx_description
1 polymer ?
#
loop_
_entity_poly.entity_id
_entity_poly.type
_entity_poly.pdbx_seq_one_letter_code
_entity_poly.pdbx_strand_id
1 'polypeptide(L)'
;MSYTAGFAVMEVTVRGVLPIGEKTENENYFILDTVKSAIVGQVVLPKAVQRSLAVALTVKVPSSAQALAIGTFDDGGNFQVADFLRVETPTVGHPDGAAGPAGR
;
A
#
# COMPACT_ATOMS: atom_id res chain seq x y z
N MET A 1 22.96 20.31 -15.07
CA MET A 1 22.77 19.50 -13.85
C MET A 1 21.56 18.60 -14.07
N SER A 2 21.75 17.38 -14.55
CA SER A 2 20.68 16.39 -14.75
C SER A 2 20.70 15.41 -13.58
N TYR A 3 19.82 15.58 -12.60
CA TYR A 3 19.60 14.57 -11.57
C TYR A 3 18.73 13.46 -12.17
N THR A 4 19.35 12.41 -12.72
CA THR A 4 18.68 11.10 -12.76
C THR A 4 18.77 10.54 -11.34
N ALA A 5 17.82 10.92 -10.49
CA ALA A 5 17.52 10.13 -9.31
C ALA A 5 16.73 8.93 -9.81
N GLY A 6 17.39 7.78 -9.97
CA GLY A 6 16.68 6.52 -10.12
C GLY A 6 15.87 6.31 -8.85
N PHE A 7 14.57 6.61 -8.89
CA PHE A 7 13.69 6.37 -7.75
C PHE A 7 13.61 4.85 -7.58
N ALA A 8 14.27 4.34 -6.53
CA ALA A 8 14.05 2.98 -6.12
C ALA A 8 12.56 2.82 -5.73
N VAL A 9 11.93 1.80 -6.26
CA VAL A 9 10.51 1.47 -6.06
C VAL A 9 10.45 0.13 -5.34
N MET A 10 9.51 0.01 -4.40
CA MET A 10 9.15 -1.28 -3.79
C MET A 10 7.70 -1.63 -4.12
N GLU A 11 7.42 -2.94 -4.16
CA GLU A 11 6.08 -3.46 -4.33
C GLU A 11 5.48 -3.75 -2.96
N VAL A 12 4.35 -3.12 -2.64
CA VAL A 12 3.57 -3.39 -1.42
C VAL A 12 2.26 -4.07 -1.80
N THR A 13 1.68 -4.85 -0.90
CA THR A 13 0.40 -5.50 -1.14
C THR A 13 -0.68 -4.83 -0.31
N VAL A 14 -1.71 -4.29 -0.96
CA VAL A 14 -2.93 -3.83 -0.32
C VAL A 14 -3.88 -5.01 -0.20
N ARG A 15 -4.21 -5.42 1.02
CA ARG A 15 -5.13 -6.54 1.29
C ARG A 15 -6.30 -6.12 2.16
N GLY A 16 -7.42 -6.81 1.99
CA GLY A 16 -8.57 -6.63 2.86
C GLY A 16 -9.82 -7.31 2.33
N VAL A 17 -10.94 -7.07 3.01
CA VAL A 17 -12.26 -7.54 2.58
C VAL A 17 -13.14 -6.32 2.41
N LEU A 18 -13.72 -6.15 1.23
CA LEU A 18 -14.59 -5.01 0.94
C LEU A 18 -15.88 -5.12 1.76
N PRO A 19 -16.39 -3.99 2.29
CA PRO A 19 -17.61 -3.98 3.06
C PRO A 19 -18.82 -4.31 2.18
N ILE A 20 -19.85 -4.89 2.79
CA ILE A 20 -21.10 -5.21 2.10
C ILE A 20 -22.02 -3.98 2.11
N GLY A 21 -22.58 -3.65 0.95
CA GLY A 21 -23.48 -2.51 0.82
C GLY A 21 -23.92 -2.25 -0.63
N GLU A 22 -24.93 -1.39 -0.76
CA GLU A 22 -25.58 -1.05 -2.04
C GLU A 22 -24.77 -0.05 -2.89
N LYS A 23 -23.85 0.69 -2.25
CA LYS A 23 -23.00 1.70 -2.89
C LYS A 23 -21.80 1.05 -3.57
N THR A 24 -22.01 0.52 -4.77
CA THR A 24 -20.96 -0.15 -5.55
C THR A 24 -20.17 0.81 -6.43
N GLU A 25 -20.31 2.13 -6.26
CA GLU A 25 -19.50 3.09 -6.99
C GLU A 25 -18.01 2.94 -6.63
N ASN A 26 -17.15 3.22 -7.59
CA ASN A 26 -15.70 3.20 -7.37
C ASN A 26 -15.27 4.42 -6.56
N GLU A 27 -14.32 4.21 -5.68
CA GLU A 27 -13.67 5.23 -4.86
C GLU A 27 -12.15 5.06 -4.92
N ASN A 28 -11.45 6.19 -4.78
CA ASN A 28 -10.00 6.22 -4.77
C ASN A 28 -9.50 6.08 -3.33
N TYR A 29 -8.79 4.99 -3.08
CA TYR A 29 -8.05 4.78 -1.84
C TYR A 29 -6.59 5.16 -2.08
N PHE A 30 -6.02 5.95 -1.18
CA PHE A 30 -4.65 6.44 -1.25
C PHE A 30 -3.79 5.73 -0.23
N ILE A 31 -2.57 5.38 -0.64
CA ILE A 31 -1.52 4.92 0.27
C ILE A 31 -0.75 6.17 0.71
N LEU A 32 -0.75 6.44 2.01
CA LEU A 32 -0.11 7.58 2.63
C LEU A 32 1.14 7.11 3.38
N ASP A 33 2.28 7.77 3.13
CA ASP A 33 3.42 7.76 4.05
C ASP A 33 3.11 8.75 5.16
N THR A 34 2.82 8.24 6.36
CA THR A 34 2.38 9.07 7.49
C THR A 34 3.52 9.86 8.12
N VAL A 35 4.78 9.51 7.83
CA VAL A 35 5.96 10.24 8.34
C VAL A 35 6.19 11.49 7.49
N LYS A 36 6.02 11.36 6.18
CA LYS A 36 6.22 12.46 5.22
C LYS A 36 4.94 13.21 4.85
N SER A 37 3.78 12.73 5.32
CA SER A 37 2.46 13.25 4.93
C SER A 37 2.29 13.32 3.41
N ALA A 38 2.72 12.28 2.71
CA ALA A 38 2.77 12.24 1.25
C ALA A 38 2.00 11.04 0.70
N ILE A 39 1.18 11.27 -0.32
CA ILE A 39 0.54 10.19 -1.08
C ILE A 39 1.62 9.52 -1.91
N VAL A 40 1.79 8.21 -1.70
CA VAL A 40 2.82 7.40 -2.35
C VAL A 40 2.25 6.34 -3.27
N GLY A 41 0.93 6.15 -3.27
CA GLY A 41 0.22 5.23 -4.14
C GLY A 41 -1.29 5.47 -4.13
N GLN A 42 -1.98 4.85 -5.08
CA GLN A 42 -3.43 4.89 -5.19
C GLN A 42 -3.95 3.54 -5.68
N VAL A 43 -5.13 3.18 -5.20
CA VAL A 43 -5.91 2.04 -5.65
C VAL A 43 -7.35 2.49 -5.87
N VAL A 44 -8.00 1.99 -6.91
CA VAL A 44 -9.42 2.23 -7.16
C VAL A 44 -10.20 0.97 -6.79
N LEU A 45 -11.12 1.08 -5.84
CA LEU A 45 -11.94 -0.04 -5.36
C LEU A 45 -13.41 0.39 -5.26
N PRO A 46 -14.38 -0.53 -5.40
CA PRO A 46 -15.76 -0.24 -5.05
C PRO A 46 -15.88 0.12 -3.56
N LYS A 47 -16.70 1.12 -3.23
CA LYS A 47 -16.97 1.48 -1.82
C LYS A 47 -17.58 0.33 -1.04
N ALA A 48 -18.45 -0.42 -1.70
CA ALA A 48 -19.07 -1.62 -1.16
C ALA A 48 -19.37 -2.62 -2.28
N VAL A 49 -19.67 -3.85 -1.88
CA VAL A 49 -20.01 -4.97 -2.76
C VAL A 49 -21.27 -5.67 -2.28
N GLN A 50 -22.05 -6.27 -3.19
CA GLN A 50 -23.27 -7.00 -2.82
C GLN A 50 -23.00 -8.30 -2.05
N ARG A 51 -21.77 -8.79 -2.10
CA ARG A 51 -21.30 -10.00 -1.42
C ARG A 51 -19.88 -9.78 -0.96
N SER A 52 -19.49 -10.40 0.16
CA SER A 52 -18.13 -10.31 0.69
C SER A 52 -17.10 -10.65 -0.39
N LEU A 53 -16.13 -9.76 -0.58
CA LEU A 53 -15.06 -9.91 -1.57
C LEU A 53 -13.72 -9.57 -0.94
N ALA A 54 -12.82 -10.56 -0.88
CA ALA A 54 -11.44 -10.34 -0.49
C ALA A 54 -10.65 -9.77 -1.67
N VAL A 55 -9.78 -8.81 -1.39
CA VAL A 55 -8.91 -8.16 -2.37
C VAL A 55 -7.45 -8.25 -1.96
N ALA A 56 -6.58 -8.39 -2.94
CA ALA A 56 -5.13 -8.33 -2.79
C ALA A 56 -4.55 -7.67 -4.05
N LEU A 57 -4.03 -6.45 -3.91
CA LEU A 57 -3.49 -5.68 -5.02
C LEU A 57 -2.03 -5.31 -4.75
N THR A 58 -1.16 -5.59 -5.71
CA THR A 58 0.24 -5.18 -5.65
C THR A 58 0.37 -3.76 -6.21
N VAL A 59 0.94 -2.87 -5.41
CA VAL A 59 1.10 -1.45 -5.74
C VAL A 59 2.58 -1.08 -5.64
N LYS A 60 3.06 -0.35 -6.62
CA LYS A 60 4.41 0.21 -6.63
C LYS A 60 4.42 1.53 -5.89
N VAL A 61 5.28 1.64 -4.87
CA VAL A 61 5.48 2.87 -4.08
C VAL A 61 6.98 3.20 -4.02
N PRO A 62 7.39 4.45 -3.75
CA PRO A 62 8.80 4.78 -3.54
C PRO A 62 9.37 3.93 -2.41
N SER A 63 10.56 3.33 -2.60
CA SER A 63 11.20 2.50 -1.57
C SER A 63 11.64 3.28 -0.34
N SER A 64 11.68 4.61 -0.44
CA SER A 64 11.93 5.50 0.70
C SER A 64 10.69 5.71 1.57
N ALA A 65 9.52 5.24 1.15
CA ALA A 65 8.28 5.40 1.89
C ALA A 65 8.31 4.57 3.18
N GLN A 66 7.84 5.15 4.28
CA GLN A 66 7.86 4.54 5.61
C GLN A 66 6.46 4.66 6.25
N ALA A 67 6.14 3.74 7.16
CA ALA A 67 4.87 3.70 7.90
C ALA A 67 3.64 3.99 7.01
N LEU A 68 3.23 2.98 6.23
CA LEU A 68 2.18 3.14 5.23
C LEU A 68 0.79 2.95 5.84
N ALA A 69 -0.12 3.86 5.53
CA ALA A 69 -1.55 3.74 5.81
C ALA A 69 -2.33 3.76 4.49
N ILE A 70 -3.54 3.19 4.48
CA ILE A 70 -4.46 3.25 3.35
C ILE A 70 -5.81 3.80 3.77
N GLY A 71 -6.38 4.67 2.95
CA GLY A 71 -7.58 5.41 3.31
C GLY A 71 -8.07 6.34 2.21
N THR A 72 -9.04 7.17 2.54
CA THR A 72 -9.60 8.20 1.66
C THR A 72 -9.43 9.58 2.31
N PHE A 73 -9.79 10.63 1.59
CA PHE A 73 -9.87 11.97 2.16
C PHE A 73 -11.35 12.38 2.26
N ASP A 74 -11.73 12.95 3.41
CA ASP A 74 -13.06 13.54 3.57
C ASP A 74 -13.16 14.91 2.88
N ASP A 75 -14.35 15.51 2.90
CA ASP A 75 -14.62 16.83 2.29
C ASP A 75 -13.80 17.96 2.96
N GLY A 76 -13.29 17.74 4.17
CA GLY A 76 -12.39 18.66 4.88
C GLY A 76 -10.91 18.45 4.55
N GLY A 77 -10.58 17.47 3.70
CA GLY A 77 -9.21 17.10 3.36
C GLY A 77 -8.49 16.31 4.45
N ASN A 78 -9.20 15.76 5.44
CA ASN A 78 -8.58 14.91 6.45
C ASN A 78 -8.49 13.48 5.92
N PHE A 79 -7.36 12.83 6.20
CA PHE A 79 -7.16 11.44 5.83
C PHE A 79 -7.91 10.52 6.78
N GLN A 80 -8.81 9.70 6.21
CA GLN A 80 -9.63 8.73 6.91
C GLN A 80 -9.11 7.32 6.60
N VAL A 81 -8.56 6.63 7.59
CA VAL A 81 -8.03 5.28 7.43
C VAL A 81 -9.16 4.31 7.10
N ALA A 82 -8.94 3.48 6.09
CA ALA A 82 -9.85 2.40 5.73
C ALA A 82 -9.49 1.14 6.53
N ASP A 83 -10.07 0.96 7.71
CA ASP A 83 -9.70 -0.12 8.66
C ASP A 83 -9.86 -1.55 8.10
N PHE A 84 -10.67 -1.72 7.05
CA PHE A 84 -10.89 -2.99 6.36
C PHE A 84 -9.81 -3.30 5.32
N LEU A 85 -8.91 -2.36 5.03
CA LEU A 85 -7.74 -2.51 4.16
C LEU A 85 -6.46 -2.35 4.98
N ARG A 86 -5.41 -3.05 4.56
CA ARG A 86 -4.08 -2.99 5.17
C ARG A 86 -3.02 -2.99 4.08
N VAL A 87 -1.93 -2.27 4.35
CA VAL A 87 -0.75 -2.26 3.48
C VAL A 87 0.31 -3.17 4.07
N GLU A 88 0.60 -4.25 3.37
CA GLU A 88 1.68 -5.17 3.70
C GLU A 88 2.92 -4.74 2.92
N THR A 89 3.95 -4.29 3.64
CA THR A 89 5.27 -4.10 3.06
C THR A 89 5.95 -5.46 2.92
N PRO A 90 6.74 -5.66 1.85
CA PRO A 90 7.54 -6.86 1.73
C PRO A 90 8.47 -6.88 2.95
N THR A 91 8.41 -7.94 3.74
CA THR A 91 9.50 -8.22 4.66
C THR A 91 10.69 -8.45 3.75
N VAL A 92 11.58 -7.46 3.65
CA VAL A 92 12.95 -7.72 3.22
C VAL A 92 13.48 -8.69 4.26
N GLY A 93 13.25 -9.98 4.03
CA GLY A 93 14.13 -11.00 4.55
C GLY A 93 15.51 -10.50 4.16
N HIS A 94 16.35 -10.28 5.15
CA HIS A 94 17.77 -10.14 4.92
C HIS A 94 18.13 -11.18 3.84
N PRO A 95 18.81 -10.81 2.75
CA PRO A 95 19.38 -11.84 1.91
C PRO A 95 20.40 -12.53 2.81
N ASP A 96 19.98 -13.59 3.50
CA ASP A 96 20.86 -14.58 4.10
C ASP A 96 21.59 -15.15 2.90
N GLY A 97 22.70 -14.50 2.54
CA GLY A 97 23.59 -14.96 1.51
C GLY A 97 23.95 -16.40 1.84
N ALA A 98 24.03 -17.25 0.82
CA ALA A 98 24.35 -18.66 0.98
C ALA A 98 25.59 -18.80 1.88
N ALA A 99 25.38 -19.21 3.13
CA ALA A 99 26.46 -19.60 4.02
C ALA A 99 26.95 -20.97 3.56
N GLY A 100 27.92 -20.98 2.65
CA GLY A 100 28.68 -22.18 2.35
C GLY A 100 29.37 -22.67 3.62
N PRO A 101 29.53 -24.00 3.80
CA PRO A 101 30.19 -24.52 4.99
C PRO A 101 31.60 -23.93 5.09
N ALA A 102 31.93 -23.37 6.27
CA ALA A 102 33.27 -22.93 6.58
C ALA A 102 34.20 -24.16 6.54
N GLY A 103 35.10 -24.18 5.55
CA GLY A 103 36.11 -25.22 5.42
C GLY A 103 36.97 -25.31 6.67
N ARG A 104 37.18 -26.53 7.15
CA ARG A 104 38.13 -26.89 8.20
C ARG A 104 39.45 -27.33 7.58
#